data_AF-A0A2M6WPM6-F1
#
_entry.id   AF-A0A2M6WPM6-F1
#
_cell.length_a   1.000
_cell.length_b   1.000
_cell.length_c   1.000
_cell.angle_alpha   90.00
_cell.angle_beta   90.00
_cell.angle_gamma   90.00
#
_symmetry.space_group_name_H-M   'P 1'
#
loop_
_entity.id
_entity.type
_entity.pdbx_description
1 polymer ?
#
loop_
_entity_poly.entity_id
_entity_poly.type
_entity_poly.pdbx_seq_one_letter_code
_entity_poly.pdbx_strand_id
1 'polypeptide(L)' 'YDRNPDERQVMLVKIIREHIKKRLLNGSDVEDSTDEILLRRLWAIIDQIRDVFMRPELTEGIFTRK' A
#
# COMPACT_ATOMS: atom_id res chain seq x y z
N TYR A 1 -12.37 16.85 8.83
CA TYR A 1 -11.40 16.04 8.09
C TYR A 1 -10.36 16.97 7.50
N ASP A 2 -9.26 17.13 8.22
CA ASP A 2 -8.14 17.97 7.79
C ASP A 2 -7.52 17.35 6.53
N ARG A 3 -7.45 18.13 5.44
CA ARG A 3 -7.04 17.66 4.11
C ARG A 3 -5.52 17.75 3.89
N ASN A 4 -4.73 17.87 4.95
CA ASN A 4 -3.28 17.79 4.85
C ASN A 4 -2.83 16.35 5.16
N PRO A 5 -2.47 15.54 4.15
CA PRO A 5 -1.81 14.28 4.42
C PRO A 5 -0.53 14.59 5.19
N ASP A 6 -0.43 14.04 6.39
CA ASP A 6 0.77 14.11 7.23
C ASP A 6 1.98 13.77 6.33
N GLU A 7 3.08 14.52 6.38
CA GLU A 7 4.25 14.30 5.49
C GLU A 7 4.72 12.84 5.49
N ARG A 8 4.52 12.16 6.63
CA ARG A 8 4.73 10.73 6.83
C ARG A 8 3.88 9.86 5.90
N GLN A 9 2.60 10.18 5.72
CA GLN A 9 1.71 9.46 4.80
C GLN A 9 2.17 9.62 3.35
N VAL A 10 2.59 10.83 2.95
CA VAL A 10 3.14 11.08 1.61
C VAL A 10 4.40 10.23 1.38
N MET A 11 5.28 10.17 2.38
CA MET A 11 6.50 9.36 2.31
C MET A 11 6.20 7.86 2.24
N LEU A 12 5.24 7.37 3.03
CA LEU A 12 4.79 5.96 2.98
C LEU A 12 4.22 5.59 1.62
N VAL A 13 3.34 6.43 1.06
CA VAL A 13 2.78 6.22 -0.29
C VAL A 13 3.89 6.15 -1.32
N LYS A 14 4.89 7.03 -1.25
CA LYS A 14 6.05 7.00 -2.15
C LYS A 14 6.84 5.68 -2.04
N ILE A 15 7.13 5.22 -0.82
CA ILE A 15 7.87 3.97 -0.59
C ILE A 15 7.09 2.76 -1.13
N ILE A 16 5.78 2.71 -0.91
CA ILE A 16 4.92 1.63 -1.40
C ILE A 16 4.89 1.62 -2.92
N ARG A 17 4.71 2.78 -3.57
CA ARG A 17 4.72 2.91 -5.04
C ARG A 17 6.04 2.43 -5.63
N GLU A 18 7.17 2.83 -5.06
CA GLU A 18 8.50 2.38 -5.50
C GLU A 18 8.70 0.88 -5.37
N HIS A 19 8.19 0.26 -4.30
CA HIS A 19 8.26 -1.19 -4.13
C HIS A 19 7.43 -1.92 -5.18
N ILE A 20 6.19 -1.47 -5.42
CA ILE A 20 5.31 -2.06 -6.44
C ILE A 20 5.98 -1.96 -7.82
N LYS A 21 6.46 -0.77 -8.18
CA LYS A 21 7.20 -0.52 -9.42
C LYS A 21 8.34 -1.52 -9.61
N LYS A 22 9.25 -1.61 -8.63
CA LYS A 22 10.48 -2.42 -8.75
C LYS A 22 10.24 -3.92 -8.64
N ARG A 23 9.30 -4.35 -7.79
CA ARG A 23 9.13 -5.77 -7.42
C ARG A 23 8.00 -6.47 -8.13
N LEU A 24 6.95 -5.75 -8.51
CA LEU A 24 5.76 -6.32 -9.13
C LEU A 24 5.65 -5.94 -10.62
N LEU A 25 5.97 -4.70 -10.96
CA LEU A 25 5.83 -4.17 -12.32
C LEU A 25 7.13 -4.16 -13.13
N ASN A 26 8.19 -4.83 -12.65
CA ASN A 26 9.50 -4.90 -13.30
C ASN A 26 10.10 -3.55 -13.74
N GLY A 27 9.83 -2.50 -12.97
CA GLY A 27 10.35 -1.15 -13.22
C GLY A 27 9.39 -0.23 -13.96
N SER A 28 8.23 -0.71 -14.42
CA SER A 28 7.18 0.13 -15.02
C SER A 28 6.32 0.81 -13.96
N ASP A 29 5.86 2.02 -14.25
CA ASP A 29 4.90 2.71 -13.40
C ASP A 29 3.52 2.02 -13.45
N VAL A 30 2.75 2.17 -12.36
CA VAL A 30 1.41 1.55 -12.25
C VAL A 30 0.49 2.11 -13.32
N GLU A 31 0.58 3.41 -13.57
CA GLU A 31 -0.20 4.13 -14.56
C GLU A 31 0.08 3.69 -16.00
N ASP A 32 1.26 3.12 -16.26
CA ASP A 32 1.69 2.67 -17.59
C ASP A 32 1.43 1.17 -17.83
N SER A 33 0.98 0.43 -16.80
CA SER A 33 0.76 -1.01 -16.89
C SER A 33 -0.53 -1.33 -17.64
N THR A 34 -0.43 -2.12 -18.71
CA THR A 34 -1.59 -2.61 -19.48
C THR A 34 -2.02 -4.02 -19.08
N ASP A 35 -1.28 -4.69 -18.19
CA ASP A 35 -1.63 -6.02 -17.68
C ASP A 35 -2.73 -5.92 -16.61
N GLU A 36 -3.98 -6.04 -17.05
CA GLU A 36 -5.14 -6.00 -16.16
C GLU A 36 -5.14 -7.09 -15.08
N ILE A 37 -4.62 -8.27 -15.38
CA ILE A 37 -4.63 -9.39 -14.42
C ILE A 37 -3.68 -9.07 -13.27
N LEU A 38 -2.49 -8.56 -13.59
CA LEU A 38 -1.50 -8.11 -12.63
C LEU A 38 -2.06 -6.97 -11.75
N LEU A 39 -2.71 -5.98 -12.35
CA LEU A 39 -3.30 -4.85 -11.63
C LEU A 39 -4.45 -5.28 -10.70
N ARG A 40 -5.31 -6.22 -11.13
CA ARG A 40 -6.36 -6.79 -10.26
C ARG A 40 -5.77 -7.55 -9.07
N ARG A 41 -4.67 -8.29 -9.27
CA ARG A 41 -3.98 -8.98 -8.18
C ARG A 41 -3.38 -7.99 -7.19
N LEU A 42 -2.73 -6.94 -7.69
CA LEU A 42 -2.20 -5.86 -6.85
C LEU A 42 -3.32 -5.22 -6.02
N TRP A 43 -4.45 -4.92 -6.66
CA TRP A 43 -5.62 -4.36 -5.97
C TRP A 43 -6.10 -5.26 -4.84
N ALA A 44 -6.28 -6.56 -5.10
CA ALA A 44 -6.72 -7.50 -4.07
C ALA A 44 -5.76 -7.59 -2.87
N ILE A 45 -4.45 -7.50 -3.11
CA ILE A 45 -3.45 -7.49 -2.03
C ILE A 45 -3.57 -6.20 -1.19
N ILE A 46 -3.70 -5.04 -1.84
CA ILE A 46 -3.88 -3.76 -1.15
C ILE A 46 -5.17 -3.78 -0.31
N ASP A 47 -6.24 -4.33 -0.87
CA ASP A 47 -7.55 -4.47 -0.21
C ASP A 47 -7.44 -5.33 1.05
N GLN A 48 -6.79 -6.49 0.97
CA GLN A 48 -6.53 -7.37 2.11
C GLN A 48 -5.69 -6.70 3.19
N ILE A 49 -4.61 -6.01 2.81
CA ILE A 49 -3.76 -5.30 3.76
C ILE A 49 -4.58 -4.21 4.47
N ARG A 50 -5.33 -3.40 3.71
CA ARG A 50 -6.21 -2.38 4.28
C ARG A 50 -7.18 -2.98 5.30
N ASP A 51 -7.82 -4.10 4.95
CA ASP A 51 -8.78 -4.76 5.83
C ASP A 51 -8.15 -5.27 7.13
N VAL A 52 -6.88 -5.71 7.10
CA VAL A 52 -6.12 -6.06 8.32
C VAL A 52 -5.83 -4.81 9.15
N PHE A 53 -5.37 -3.73 8.52
CA PHE A 53 -5.05 -2.48 9.23
C PHE A 53 -6.28 -1.76 9.80
N MET A 54 -7.46 -1.97 9.21
CA MET A 54 -8.73 -1.43 9.69
C MET A 54 -9.31 -2.23 10.87
N ARG A 55 -8.68 -3.34 11.27
CA ARG A 55 -9.04 -4.12 12.46
C ARG A 55 -8.04 -3.80 13.57
N PRO A 56 -8.38 -2.87 14.50
CA PRO A 56 -7.45 -2.44 15.54
C PRO A 56 -6.90 -3.60 16.36
N GLU A 57 -7.73 -4.63 16.59
CA GLU A 57 -7.40 -5.80 17.39
C GLU A 57 -6.25 -6.63 16.79
N LEU A 58 -6.05 -6.55 15.46
CA LEU A 58 -4.99 -7.27 14.76
C LEU A 58 -3.69 -6.46 14.68
N THR A 59 -3.75 -5.14 14.89
CA THR A 59 -2.61 -4.23 14.77
C THR A 59 -2.09 -3.72 16.11
N GLU A 60 -2.91 -3.78 17.17
CA GLU A 60 -2.51 -3.38 18.53
C GLU A 60 -1.24 -4.09 18.98
N GLY A 61 -1.10 -5.39 18.71
CA GLY A 61 0.10 -6.18 19.06
C GLY A 61 1.38 -5.79 18.31
N ILE A 62 1.27 -5.04 17.20
CA ILE A 62 2.43 -4.54 16.43
C ILE A 62 2.93 -3.21 17.01
N PHE A 63 2.00 -2.34 17.43
CA PHE A 63 2.33 -1.04 18.01
C PHE A 63 2.68 -1.12 19.50
N THR A 64 2.14 -2.11 20.22
CA THR A 64 2.54 -2.41 21.60
C THR A 64 3.80 -3.27 21.62
N ARG A 65 4.93 -2.69 21.25
CA ARG A 65 6.22 -3.17 21.77
C ARG A 65 6.22 -2.91 23.28
N LYS A 66 6.00 -3.95 24.08
CA LYS A 66 6.48 -3.99 25.47
C LYS A 66 7.97 -4.24 25.49
#